data_AF-A0A7J9Q6K5-F1
#
_entry.id   AF-A0A7J9Q6K5-F1
#
_cell.length_a   1.000
_cell.length_b   1.000
_cell.length_c   1.000
_cell.angle_alpha   90.00
_cell.angle_beta   90.00
_cell.angle_gamma   90.00
#
_symmetry.space_group_name_H-M   'P 1'
#
loop_
_entity.id
_entity.type
_entity.pdbx_description
1 polymer ?
#
loop_
_entity_poly.entity_id
_entity_poly.type
_entity_poly.pdbx_seq_one_letter_code
_entity_poly.pdbx_strand_id
1 'polypeptide(L)' 'MISDELALFDIDGTLVKGFKAHNEAFSEAFRKVYQVDATVDTIAVQGMTEQQVIIEVLKQHGLNEK' A
#
# COMPACT_ATOMS: atom_id res chain seq x y z
N MET A 1 -18.97 36.94 6.72
CA MET A 1 -17.56 36.54 6.51
C MET A 1 -17.58 35.04 6.30
N ILE A 2 -17.29 34.57 5.09
CA ILE A 2 -17.07 33.15 4.83
C ILE A 2 -15.57 32.97 4.96
N SER A 3 -15.12 32.12 5.88
CA SER A 3 -13.72 31.70 5.94
C SER A 3 -13.48 30.72 4.81
N ASP A 4 -12.43 30.94 4.03
CA ASP A 4 -11.95 29.94 3.08
C ASP A 4 -11.29 28.82 3.89
N GLU A 5 -12.05 27.76 4.16
CA GLU A 5 -11.55 26.58 4.86
C GLU A 5 -11.08 25.51 3.87
N LEU A 6 -9.87 25.00 4.12
CA LEU A 6 -9.30 23.87 3.40
C LEU A 6 -9.40 22.62 4.26
N ALA A 7 -10.17 21.64 3.79
CA ALA A 7 -10.23 20.31 4.38
C ALA A 7 -9.53 19.29 3.48
N LEU A 8 -8.60 18.52 4.04
CA LEU A 8 -7.92 17.42 3.36
C LEU A 8 -8.36 16.10 3.99
N PHE A 9 -8.76 15.16 3.14
CA PHE A 9 -9.17 13.82 3.55
C PHE A 9 -8.25 12.79 2.94
N ASP A 10 -7.86 11.82 3.76
CA ASP A 10 -7.25 10.58 3.29
C ASP A 10 -8.28 9.74 2.51
N ILE A 11 -7.82 8.80 1.68
CA ILE A 11 -8.70 7.97 0.84
C ILE A 11 -9.01 6.66 1.56
N ASP A 12 -8.00 5.83 1.80
CA ASP A 12 -8.17 4.45 2.27
C ASP A 12 -8.53 4.38 3.75
N GLY A 13 -9.63 3.69 4.06
CA GLY A 13 -10.19 3.63 5.42
C GLY A 13 -10.86 4.92 5.88
N THR A 14 -10.73 6.03 5.13
CA THR A 14 -11.37 7.32 5.44
C THR A 14 -12.56 7.60 4.51
N LEU A 15 -12.34 7.68 3.19
CA LEU A 15 -13.41 7.90 2.20
C LEU A 15 -13.92 6.57 1.61
N VAL A 16 -13.06 5.56 1.50
CA VAL A 16 -13.39 4.25 0.90
C VAL A 16 -12.86 3.11 1.77
N LYS A 17 -13.52 1.94 1.70
CA LYS A 17 -13.04 0.71 2.36
C LYS A 17 -12.17 -0.08 1.39
N GLY A 18 -11.16 -0.77 1.92
CA GLY A 18 -10.15 -1.48 1.13
C GLY A 18 -10.72 -2.43 0.07
N PHE A 19 -9.99 -2.56 -1.04
CA PHE A 19 -10.41 -3.32 -2.22
C PHE A 19 -9.70 -4.67 -2.29
N LYS A 20 -10.47 -5.77 -2.35
CA LYS A 20 -9.91 -7.12 -2.57
C LYS A 20 -9.01 -7.22 -3.82
N ALA A 21 -9.37 -6.48 -4.88
CA ALA A 21 -8.61 -6.42 -6.11
C ALA A 21 -7.21 -5.81 -5.93
N HIS A 22 -7.04 -4.89 -4.97
CA HIS A 22 -5.74 -4.30 -4.66
C HIS A 22 -4.78 -5.38 -4.11
N ASN A 23 -5.25 -6.19 -3.15
CA ASN A 23 -4.45 -7.26 -2.57
C ASN A 23 -4.03 -8.30 -3.63
N GLU A 24 -4.95 -8.71 -4.49
CA GLU A 24 -4.67 -9.67 -5.57
C GLU A 24 -3.66 -9.11 -6.58
N ALA A 25 -3.82 -7.85 -6.99
CA ALA A 25 -2.91 -7.18 -7.92
C ALA A 25 -1.50 -7.04 -7.32
N PHE A 26 -1.41 -6.68 -6.03
CA PHE A 26 -0.16 -6.56 -5.30
C PHE A 26 0.59 -7.90 -5.26
N SER A 27 -0.09 -8.97 -4.85
CA SER A 27 0.48 -10.32 -4.81
C SER A 27 0.95 -10.79 -6.18
N GLU A 28 0.15 -10.56 -7.22
CA GLU A 28 0.51 -10.94 -8.59
C GLU A 28 1.73 -10.17 -9.11
N ALA A 29 1.83 -8.87 -8.80
CA ALA A 29 2.97 -8.05 -9.17
C ALA A 29 4.26 -8.53 -8.49
N PHE A 30 4.21 -8.84 -7.19
CA PHE A 30 5.37 -9.36 -6.45
C PHE A 30 5.86 -10.70 -6.99
N ARG A 31 4.92 -11.61 -7.28
CA ARG A 31 5.23 -12.91 -7.89
C ARG A 31 5.91 -12.75 -9.25
N LYS A 32 5.44 -11.83 -10.09
CA LYS A 32 5.98 -11.61 -11.45
C LYS A 32 7.34 -10.89 -11.46
N VAL A 33 7.51 -9.88 -10.62
CA VAL A 33 8.68 -8.97 -10.68
C VAL A 33 9.82 -9.42 -9.77
N TYR A 34 9.47 -9.89 -8.57
CA TYR A 34 10.42 -10.26 -7.53
C TYR A 34 10.50 -11.76 -7.26
N GLN A 35 9.61 -12.57 -7.85
CA GLN A 35 9.52 -14.02 -7.63
C GLN A 35 9.29 -14.37 -6.15
N VAL A 36 8.52 -13.52 -5.47
CA VAL A 36 8.18 -13.65 -4.06
C VAL A 36 6.66 -13.76 -3.92
N ASP A 37 6.21 -14.71 -3.10
CA ASP A 37 4.83 -14.77 -2.66
C ASP A 37 4.62 -13.79 -1.51
N ALA A 38 4.09 -12.61 -1.83
CA ALA A 38 3.83 -11.54 -0.88
C ALA A 38 2.34 -11.17 -0.86
N THR A 39 1.81 -10.79 0.30
CA THR A 39 0.47 -10.22 0.43
C THR A 39 0.58 -8.87 1.14
N VAL A 40 -0.32 -7.93 0.84
CA VAL A 40 -0.29 -6.61 1.49
C VAL A 40 -0.64 -6.70 2.98
N ASP A 41 -1.34 -7.77 3.38
CA ASP A 41 -1.82 -8.00 4.75
C ASP A 41 -0.69 -8.41 5.73
N THR A 42 0.53 -8.66 5.26
CA THR A 42 1.65 -9.01 6.15
C THR A 42 2.22 -7.80 6.90
N ILE A 43 1.80 -6.57 6.57
CA ILE A 43 2.35 -5.33 7.14
C ILE A 43 1.22 -4.38 7.51
N ALA A 44 1.37 -3.67 8.64
CA ALA A 44 0.53 -2.53 8.97
C ALA A 44 0.89 -1.34 8.03
N VAL A 45 0.26 -1.32 6.86
CA VAL A 45 0.56 -0.39 5.75
C VAL A 45 -0.24 0.91 5.78
N GLN A 46 -1.15 1.08 6.74
CA GLN A 46 -2.08 2.21 6.75
C GLN A 46 -1.32 3.55 6.82
N GLY A 47 -1.65 4.47 5.90
CA GLY A 47 -1.02 5.79 5.81
C GLY A 47 0.37 5.79 5.16
N MET A 48 0.87 4.65 4.71
CA MET A 48 2.08 4.57 3.89
C MET A 48 1.75 4.79 2.42
N THR A 49 2.69 5.35 1.67
CA THR A 49 2.65 5.31 0.20
C THR A 49 2.92 3.90 -0.31
N GLU A 50 2.40 3.55 -1.49
CA GLU A 50 2.63 2.25 -2.13
C GLU A 50 4.11 1.91 -2.26
N GLN A 51 4.97 2.89 -2.54
CA GLN A 51 6.41 2.65 -2.62
C GLN A 51 7.00 2.23 -1.27
N GLN A 52 6.60 2.88 -0.18
CA GLN A 52 7.03 2.50 1.17
C GLN A 52 6.54 1.08 1.52
N VAL A 53 5.30 0.74 1.16
CA VAL A 53 4.76 -0.61 1.33
C VAL A 53 5.60 -1.64 0.59
N ILE A 54 5.92 -1.38 -0.68
CA ILE A 54 6.75 -2.28 -1.50
C ILE A 54 8.12 -2.49 -0.85
N ILE A 55 8.78 -1.42 -0.43
CA ILE A 55 10.10 -1.48 0.20
C ILE A 55 10.04 -2.31 1.50
N GLU A 56 9.04 -2.10 2.33
CA GLU A 56 8.90 -2.83 3.59
C GLU A 56 8.64 -4.32 3.36
N VAL A 57 7.80 -4.66 2.37
CA VAL A 57 7.58 -6.06 1.96
C VAL A 57 8.86 -6.70 1.43
N LEU A 58 9.67 -5.98 0.64
CA LEU A 58 10.96 -6.49 0.16
C LEU A 58 11.92 -6.78 1.32
N LYS A 59 12.02 -5.86 2.29
CA LYS A 59 12.87 -6.04 3.48
C LYS A 59 12.48 -7.26 4.30
N GLN A 60 11.18 -7.54 4.48
CA GLN A 60 10.73 -8.75 5.17
C GLN A 60 11.19 -10.05 4.49
N HIS A 61 11.41 -10.01 3.18
CA HIS A 61 11.91 -11.14 2.40
C HIS A 61 13.44 -11.15 2.26
N GLY A 62 14.14 -10.26 2.97
CA GLY A 62 15.60 -10.13 2.88
C GLY A 62 16.08 -9.56 1.54
N LEU A 63 15.18 -8.91 0.79
CA LEU A 63 15.47 -8.29 -0.49
C LEU A 63 15.66 -6.78 -0.32
N ASN A 64 16.51 -6.22 -1.18
CA ASN A 64 16.66 -4.78 -1.30
C ASN A 64 15.84 -4.26 -2.48
N GLU A 65 15.48 -2.98 -2.40
CA GLU A 65 15.04 -2.23 -3.56
C GLU A 65 16.09 -2.31 -4.69
N LYS A 66 15.62 -2.43 -5.93
CA LYS A 66 16.48 -2.50 -7.11
C LYS A 66 17.00 -1.13 -7.53
#